data_AF-A0A4Y2X0F4-F1
#
_entry.id   AF-A0A4Y2X0F4-F1
#
_cell.length_a   1.000
_cell.length_b   1.000
_cell.length_c   1.000
_cell.angle_alpha   90.00
_cell.angle_beta   90.00
_cell.angle_gamma   90.00
#
_symmetry.space_group_name_H-M   'P 1'
#
loop_
_entity.id
_entity.type
_entity.pdbx_description
1 polymer ?
#
loop_
_entity_poly.entity_id
_entity_poly.type
_entity_poly.pdbx_seq_one_letter_code
_entity_poly.pdbx_strand_id
1 'polypeptide(L)'
;MVAREMVRQLFEDGIRKPNAIIAAFQNRGLKEPEKMELTNFLAKVRQEKFRPPTISVKDVFNWCNARMDVPVEEDTPFVLGVNVEVDDGDKHDLKIVISMKRLLRLMIKTERVQTDATYKLIWQGFPVLIVGSSDMNRTFLPFAIAVCNNET
;
A
#
# COMPACT_ATOMS: atom_id res chain seq x y z
N MET A 1 8.99 -6.75 32.27
CA MET A 1 8.47 -5.41 31.90
C MET A 1 9.42 -4.64 30.98
N VAL A 2 10.70 -4.50 31.35
CA VAL A 2 11.72 -3.72 30.61
C VAL A 2 11.91 -4.13 29.13
N ALA A 3 11.89 -5.44 28.83
CA ALA A 3 12.13 -5.92 27.46
C ALA A 3 11.05 -5.48 26.46
N ARG A 4 9.75 -5.46 26.84
CA ARG A 4 8.66 -5.05 25.94
C ARG A 4 8.68 -3.55 25.63
N GLU A 5 9.03 -2.73 26.63
CA GLU A 5 9.14 -1.28 26.46
C GLU A 5 10.28 -0.92 25.52
N MET A 6 11.44 -1.57 25.70
CA MET A 6 12.57 -1.38 24.80
C MET A 6 12.25 -1.81 23.36
N VAL A 7 11.53 -2.92 23.18
CA VAL A 7 11.08 -3.36 21.85
C VAL A 7 10.16 -2.31 21.21
N ARG A 8 9.23 -1.69 21.97
CA ARG A 8 8.39 -0.60 21.47
C ARG A 8 9.24 0.60 21.05
N GLN A 9 10.20 1.01 21.88
CA GLN A 9 11.07 2.14 21.56
C GLN A 9 11.88 1.90 20.27
N LEU A 10 12.52 0.73 20.15
CA LEU A 10 13.24 0.35 18.93
C LEU A 10 12.34 0.32 17.69
N PHE A 11 11.08 -0.07 17.85
CA PHE A 11 10.10 -0.09 16.77
C PHE A 11 9.70 1.32 16.32
N GLU A 12 9.52 2.25 17.27
CA GLU A 12 9.30 3.67 17.01
C GLU A 12 10.52 4.31 16.32
N ASP A 13 11.74 3.95 16.74
CA ASP A 13 13.01 4.38 16.15
C ASP A 13 13.29 3.77 14.76
N GLY A 14 12.37 2.95 14.22
CA GLY A 14 12.43 2.40 12.86
C GLY A 14 13.03 1.01 12.75
N ILE A 15 13.52 0.41 13.83
CA ILE A 15 14.05 -0.97 13.85
C ILE A 15 12.90 -1.95 14.06
N ARG A 16 12.22 -2.32 12.95
CA ARG A 16 10.93 -3.06 13.00
C ARG A 16 11.02 -4.56 12.72
N LYS A 17 12.18 -5.06 12.27
CA LYS A 17 12.38 -6.48 11.94
C LYS A 17 12.84 -7.27 13.18
N PRO A 18 12.29 -8.46 13.45
CA PRO A 18 12.65 -9.26 14.64
C PRO A 18 14.16 -9.49 14.77
N ASN A 19 14.84 -9.91 13.70
CA ASN A 19 16.28 -10.15 13.72
C ASN A 19 17.09 -8.86 13.99
N ALA A 20 16.62 -7.70 13.52
CA ALA A 20 17.29 -6.42 13.76
C ALA A 20 17.11 -5.95 15.21
N ILE A 21 15.95 -6.24 15.81
CA ILE A 21 15.71 -5.98 17.23
C ILE A 21 16.58 -6.91 18.09
N ILE A 22 16.68 -8.19 17.76
CA ILE A 22 17.57 -9.14 18.44
C ILE A 22 19.03 -8.66 18.37
N ALA A 23 19.49 -8.26 17.18
CA ALA A 23 20.83 -7.68 17.01
C ALA A 23 21.04 -6.41 17.86
N ALA A 24 20.01 -5.56 17.98
CA ALA A 24 20.07 -4.38 18.84
C ALA A 24 20.17 -4.73 20.33
N PHE A 25 19.54 -5.82 20.79
CA PHE A 25 19.70 -6.33 22.15
C PHE A 25 21.11 -6.89 22.39
N GLN A 26 21.63 -7.67 21.44
CA GLN A 26 23.00 -8.21 21.48
C GLN A 26 24.05 -7.10 21.56
N ASN A 27 23.94 -6.09 20.69
CA ASN A 27 24.86 -4.95 20.66
C ASN A 27 24.82 -4.12 21.96
N ARG A 28 23.74 -4.21 22.74
CA ARG A 28 23.58 -3.55 24.04
C ARG A 28 23.98 -4.44 25.22
N GLY A 29 24.45 -5.67 24.98
CA GLY A 29 24.80 -6.64 26.02
C GLY A 29 23.59 -7.12 26.84
N LEU A 30 22.38 -7.02 26.28
CA LEU A 30 21.14 -7.39 26.97
C LEU A 30 20.73 -8.82 26.62
N LYS A 31 20.04 -9.47 27.55
CA LYS A 31 19.43 -10.78 27.30
C LYS A 31 18.37 -10.67 26.20
N GLU A 32 18.53 -11.48 25.16
CA GLU A 32 17.61 -11.51 24.02
C GLU A 32 16.21 -11.98 24.42
N PRO A 33 15.15 -11.35 23.88
CA PRO A 33 13.80 -11.88 23.99
C PRO A 33 13.66 -13.16 23.16
N GLU A 34 12.80 -14.07 23.60
CA GLU A 34 12.50 -15.28 22.83
C GLU A 34 11.86 -14.91 21.49
N LYS A 35 12.31 -15.53 20.40
CA LYS A 35 11.95 -15.12 19.03
C LYS A 35 10.44 -15.21 18.77
N MET A 36 9.77 -16.23 19.31
CA MET A 36 8.33 -16.39 19.15
C MET A 36 7.56 -15.31 19.90
N GLU A 37 7.90 -15.04 21.16
CA GLU A 37 7.32 -13.96 21.95
C GLU A 37 7.53 -12.58 21.31
N LEU A 38 8.74 -12.31 20.79
CA LEU A 38 9.04 -11.08 20.07
C LEU A 38 8.16 -10.93 18.82
N THR A 39 8.00 -12.01 18.05
CA THR A 39 7.18 -12.01 16.83
C THR A 39 5.72 -11.73 17.14
N ASN A 40 5.17 -12.39 18.16
CA ASN A 40 3.79 -12.18 18.62
C ASN A 40 3.58 -10.76 19.17
N PHE A 41 4.53 -10.25 19.95
CA PHE A 41 4.47 -8.89 20.48
C PHE A 41 4.53 -7.84 19.36
N LEU A 42 5.43 -8.02 18.38
CA LEU A 42 5.52 -7.13 17.21
C LEU A 42 4.26 -7.18 16.35
N ALA A 43 3.61 -8.34 16.21
CA ALA A 43 2.33 -8.45 15.53
C ALA A 43 1.27 -7.57 16.22
N LYS A 44 1.19 -7.62 17.55
CA LYS A 44 0.29 -6.76 18.34
C LYS A 44 0.62 -5.27 18.20
N VAL A 45 1.90 -4.90 18.33
CA VAL A 45 2.35 -3.49 18.18
C VAL A 45 2.04 -2.96 16.78
N ARG A 46 2.23 -3.77 15.73
CA ARG A 46 1.86 -3.42 14.35
C ARG A 46 0.36 -3.25 14.21
N GLN A 47 -0.44 -4.13 14.79
CA GLN A 47 -1.90 -4.03 14.75
C GLN A 47 -2.42 -2.80 15.49
N GLU A 48 -1.82 -2.43 16.63
CA GLU A 48 -2.16 -1.19 17.35
C GLU A 48 -1.79 0.06 16.54
N LYS A 49 -0.60 0.08 15.92
CA LYS A 49 -0.11 1.26 15.19
C LYS A 49 -0.72 1.44 13.81
N PHE A 50 -0.89 0.34 13.07
CA PHE A 50 -1.28 0.35 11.66
C PHE A 50 -2.69 -0.20 11.42
N ARG A 51 -3.41 -0.59 12.48
CA ARG A 51 -4.71 -1.31 12.42
C ARG A 51 -4.54 -2.73 11.84
N PRO A 52 -5.61 -3.55 11.79
CA PRO A 52 -5.53 -4.88 11.19
C PRO A 52 -4.97 -4.80 9.77
N PRO A 53 -4.15 -5.79 9.36
CA PRO A 53 -3.58 -5.81 8.02
C PRO A 53 -4.64 -6.02 6.95
N THR A 54 -5.84 -6.48 7.31
CA THR A 54 -6.99 -6.68 6.43
C THR A 54 -7.93 -5.48 6.50
N ILE A 55 -8.31 -4.96 5.34
CA ILE A 55 -9.23 -3.83 5.19
C ILE A 55 -10.56 -4.37 4.66
N SER A 56 -11.69 -3.92 5.22
CA SER A 56 -13.00 -4.35 4.72
C SER A 56 -13.29 -3.70 3.35
N VAL A 57 -13.95 -4.43 2.46
CA VAL A 57 -14.37 -3.92 1.15
C VAL A 57 -15.22 -2.65 1.29
N LYS A 58 -16.09 -2.61 2.30
CA LYS A 58 -16.91 -1.43 2.64
C LYS A 58 -16.06 -0.21 2.99
N ASP A 59 -15.02 -0.40 3.80
CA ASP A 59 -14.13 0.71 4.18
C ASP A 59 -13.33 1.23 2.98
N VAL A 60 -12.87 0.33 2.09
CA VAL A 60 -12.20 0.71 0.85
C VAL A 60 -13.14 1.53 -0.04
N PHE A 61 -14.38 1.06 -0.23
CA PHE A 61 -15.38 1.76 -1.02
C PHE A 61 -15.70 3.15 -0.44
N ASN A 62 -15.92 3.25 0.87
CA ASN A 62 -16.16 4.53 1.54
C ASN A 62 -14.98 5.48 1.42
N TRP A 63 -13.75 4.97 1.58
CA TRP A 63 -12.53 5.76 1.44
C TRP A 63 -12.37 6.31 0.03
N CYS A 64 -12.71 5.49 -0.99
CA CYS A 64 -12.66 5.88 -2.38
C CYS A 64 -13.66 6.99 -2.70
N ASN A 65 -14.93 6.79 -2.34
CA ASN A 65 -15.98 7.79 -2.58
C ASN A 65 -15.68 9.14 -1.92
N ALA A 66 -15.12 9.12 -0.71
CA ALA A 66 -14.71 10.34 0.00
C ALA A 66 -13.54 11.10 -0.67
N ARG A 67 -12.93 10.54 -1.73
CA ARG A 67 -11.78 11.10 -2.45
C ARG A 67 -12.00 11.16 -3.96
N MET A 68 -13.25 11.08 -4.43
CA MET A 68 -13.55 11.23 -5.85
C MET A 68 -13.59 12.70 -6.29
N ASP A 69 -13.77 13.62 -5.35
CA ASP A 69 -13.72 15.06 -5.64
C ASP A 69 -12.33 15.47 -6.14
N VAL A 70 -12.30 16.23 -7.23
CA VAL A 70 -11.05 16.71 -7.83
C VAL A 70 -10.43 17.76 -6.89
N PRO A 71 -9.22 17.54 -6.37
CA PRO A 71 -8.61 18.45 -5.40
C PRO A 71 -8.16 19.77 -6.06
N VAL A 72 -8.02 20.82 -5.25
CA VAL A 72 -7.54 22.13 -5.70
C VAL A 72 -6.03 22.09 -5.97
N GLU A 73 -5.28 21.35 -5.17
CA GLU A 73 -3.84 21.19 -5.27
C GLU A 73 -3.46 20.18 -6.37
N GLU A 74 -2.40 20.46 -7.13
CA GLU A 74 -1.98 19.65 -8.28
C GLU A 74 -1.42 18.27 -7.91
N ASP A 75 -0.79 18.17 -6.75
CA ASP A 75 -0.10 16.97 -6.26
C ASP A 75 -0.90 16.18 -5.21
N THR A 76 -2.15 16.56 -4.97
CA THR A 76 -3.04 15.79 -4.10
C THR A 76 -3.64 14.63 -4.88
N PRO A 77 -3.45 13.37 -4.42
CA PRO A 77 -4.03 12.21 -5.07
C PRO A 77 -5.54 12.12 -4.81
N PHE A 78 -6.26 11.67 -5.82
CA PHE A 78 -7.71 11.47 -5.77
C PHE A 78 -8.12 10.26 -6.63
N VAL A 79 -9.32 9.75 -6.38
CA VAL A 79 -9.86 8.56 -7.05
C VAL A 79 -10.54 8.98 -8.35
N LEU A 80 -10.06 8.44 -9.48
CA LEU A 80 -10.66 8.65 -10.80
C LEU A 80 -11.88 7.77 -11.03
N GLY A 81 -11.85 6.56 -10.47
CA GLY A 81 -12.90 5.58 -10.64
C GLY A 81 -12.75 4.47 -9.62
N VAL A 82 -13.90 3.99 -9.15
CA VAL A 82 -14.01 2.84 -8.26
C VAL A 82 -15.15 1.96 -8.75
N ASN A 83 -14.89 0.67 -8.93
CA ASN A 83 -15.91 -0.36 -9.05
C ASN A 83 -15.67 -1.41 -7.97
N VAL A 84 -16.74 -1.76 -7.26
CA VAL A 84 -16.73 -2.76 -6.20
C VAL A 84 -18.01 -3.57 -6.35
N GLU A 85 -17.87 -4.78 -6.89
CA GLU A 85 -18.96 -5.75 -6.97
C GLU A 85 -18.67 -6.93 -6.05
N VAL A 86 -19.64 -7.29 -5.23
CA VAL A 86 -19.59 -8.46 -4.36
C VAL A 86 -20.76 -9.34 -4.78
N ASP A 87 -20.46 -10.45 -5.47
CA ASP A 87 -21.44 -11.47 -5.80
C ASP A 87 -21.50 -12.52 -4.68
N ASP A 88 -22.64 -13.18 -4.52
CA ASP A 88 -22.88 -14.25 -3.53
C ASP A 88 -22.00 -15.50 -3.77
N GLY A 89 -21.32 -15.58 -4.92
CA GLY A 89 -20.52 -16.73 -5.38
C GLY A 89 -18.99 -16.56 -5.32
N ASP A 90 -18.45 -15.90 -4.29
CA ASP A 90 -17.00 -15.67 -4.08
C ASP A 90 -16.28 -14.81 -5.14
N LYS A 91 -17.03 -14.22 -6.08
CA LYS A 91 -16.48 -13.22 -7.02
C LYS A 91 -16.57 -11.83 -6.40
N HIS A 92 -15.40 -11.25 -6.14
CA HIS A 92 -15.26 -9.86 -5.77
C HIS A 92 -14.64 -9.13 -6.95
N ASP A 93 -15.32 -8.20 -7.63
CA ASP A 93 -14.70 -7.30 -8.63
C ASP A 93 -14.25 -6.02 -7.93
N LEU A 94 -12.93 -5.87 -7.74
CA LEU A 94 -12.32 -4.67 -7.20
C LEU A 94 -11.52 -3.97 -8.30
N LYS A 95 -11.93 -2.74 -8.63
CA LYS A 95 -11.19 -1.85 -9.52
C LYS A 95 -11.12 -0.47 -8.89
N ILE A 96 -9.92 0.02 -8.61
CA ILE A 96 -9.70 1.37 -8.09
C ILE A 96 -8.65 2.04 -8.97
N VAL A 97 -8.90 3.25 -9.44
CA VAL A 97 -7.92 4.04 -10.19
C VAL A 97 -7.64 5.34 -9.44
N ILE A 98 -6.36 5.62 -9.17
CA ILE A 98 -5.90 6.78 -8.41
C ILE A 98 -4.90 7.56 -9.25
N SER A 99 -5.02 8.89 -9.24
CA SER A 99 -4.07 9.79 -9.90
C SER A 99 -3.99 11.15 -9.20
N MET A 100 -3.21 12.06 -9.76
CA MET A 100 -3.05 13.45 -9.35
C MET A 100 -3.19 14.33 -10.61
N LYS A 101 -3.67 15.57 -10.46
CA LYS A 101 -3.89 16.45 -11.62
C LYS A 101 -2.63 16.67 -12.45
N ARG A 102 -1.47 16.85 -11.78
CA ARG A 102 -0.19 17.03 -12.47
C ARG A 102 0.14 15.86 -13.40
N LEU A 103 -0.15 14.64 -12.96
CA LEU A 103 0.11 13.43 -13.73
C LEU A 103 -0.88 13.27 -14.89
N LEU A 104 -2.16 13.55 -14.69
CA LEU A 104 -3.18 13.49 -15.74
C LEU A 104 -2.91 14.46 -16.91
N ARG A 105 -2.18 15.55 -16.69
CA ARG A 105 -1.73 16.43 -17.79
C ARG A 105 -0.86 15.70 -18.82
N LEU A 106 -0.19 14.61 -18.44
CA LEU A 106 0.57 13.76 -19.36
C LEU A 106 -0.34 12.91 -20.23
N MET A 107 -1.49 12.47 -19.69
CA MET A 107 -2.47 11.66 -20.42
C MET A 107 -3.03 12.41 -21.65
N ILE A 108 -3.17 13.74 -21.55
CA ILE A 108 -3.65 14.59 -22.66
C ILE A 108 -2.68 14.57 -23.87
N LYS A 109 -1.41 14.22 -23.66
CA LYS A 109 -0.37 14.24 -24.69
C LYS A 109 -0.25 12.93 -25.48
N THR A 110 -1.11 11.95 -25.21
CA THR A 110 -1.04 10.63 -25.81
C THR A 110 -2.41 10.11 -26.16
N GLU A 111 -2.50 9.41 -27.30
CA GLU A 111 -3.71 8.70 -27.71
C GLU A 111 -3.76 7.27 -27.16
N ARG A 112 -2.64 6.78 -26.63
CA ARG A 112 -2.50 5.37 -26.22
C ARG A 112 -2.11 5.27 -24.76
N VAL A 113 -2.91 4.51 -24.04
CA VAL A 113 -2.65 4.12 -22.65
C VAL A 113 -2.02 2.73 -22.63
N GLN A 114 -1.03 2.56 -21.78
CA GLN A 114 -0.36 1.32 -21.46
C GLN A 114 -0.59 1.02 -19.99
N THR A 115 -0.85 -0.25 -19.68
CA THR A 115 -0.97 -0.74 -18.30
C THR A 115 0.01 -1.88 -18.13
N ASP A 116 0.83 -1.82 -17.09
CA ASP A 116 1.78 -2.88 -16.75
C ASP A 116 1.62 -3.29 -15.29
N ALA A 117 1.63 -4.60 -15.04
CA ALA A 117 1.57 -5.15 -13.72
C ALA A 117 2.99 -5.32 -13.17
N THR A 118 3.32 -4.55 -12.14
CA THR A 118 4.55 -4.79 -11.40
C THR A 118 4.33 -5.93 -10.40
N TYR A 119 4.82 -7.13 -10.72
CA TYR A 119 4.76 -8.33 -9.84
C TYR A 119 5.30 -8.13 -8.40
N LYS A 120 6.01 -7.02 -8.14
CA LYS A 120 6.53 -6.66 -6.81
C LYS A 120 5.55 -5.87 -5.95
N LEU A 121 4.49 -5.31 -6.53
CA LEU A 121 3.56 -4.44 -5.83
C LEU A 121 2.16 -5.06 -5.82
N ILE A 122 1.84 -5.72 -4.70
CA ILE A 122 0.55 -6.33 -4.42
C ILE A 122 -0.07 -5.59 -3.22
N TRP A 123 -1.33 -5.22 -3.31
CA TRP A 123 -2.08 -4.59 -2.22
C TRP A 123 -3.27 -5.46 -1.83
N GLN A 124 -3.28 -5.98 -0.59
CA GLN A 124 -4.36 -6.87 -0.10
C GLN A 124 -4.59 -8.12 -0.97
N GLY A 125 -3.57 -8.60 -1.67
CA GLY A 125 -3.69 -9.72 -2.61
C GLY A 125 -4.08 -9.32 -4.03
N PHE A 126 -4.42 -8.05 -4.24
CA PHE A 126 -4.75 -7.48 -5.56
C PHE A 126 -3.50 -6.91 -6.24
N PRO A 127 -3.25 -7.23 -7.53
CA PRO A 127 -2.19 -6.59 -8.29
C PRO A 127 -2.38 -5.08 -8.38
N VAL A 128 -1.26 -4.35 -8.29
CA VAL A 128 -1.21 -2.92 -8.59
C VAL A 128 -0.61 -2.72 -9.98
N LEU A 129 -1.42 -2.18 -10.87
CA LEU A 129 -1.04 -1.81 -12.22
C LEU A 129 -0.54 -0.37 -12.24
N ILE A 130 0.55 -0.15 -12.97
CA ILE A 130 1.00 1.20 -13.32
C ILE A 130 0.43 1.55 -14.69
N VAL A 131 -0.25 2.68 -14.75
CA VAL A 131 -0.90 3.17 -15.97
C VAL A 131 -0.12 4.37 -16.48
N GLY A 132 0.23 4.34 -17.75
CA GLY A 132 1.09 5.36 -18.35
C GLY A 132 1.09 5.31 -19.87
N SER A 133 2.06 5.98 -20.47
CA SER A 133 2.34 5.90 -21.90
C SER A 133 3.82 6.09 -22.15
N SER A 134 4.32 5.59 -23.28
CA SER A 134 5.72 5.74 -23.67
C SER A 134 5.87 6.86 -24.69
N ASP A 135 6.83 7.75 -24.49
CA ASP A 135 7.15 8.80 -25.45
C ASP A 135 8.00 8.27 -26.63
N MET A 136 8.31 9.14 -27.60
CA MET A 136 9.16 8.78 -28.74
C MET A 136 10.61 8.46 -28.34
N ASN A 137 11.02 8.85 -27.13
CA ASN A 137 12.32 8.52 -26.56
C ASN A 137 12.29 7.19 -25.79
N ARG A 138 11.20 6.41 -25.89
CA ARG A 138 11.00 5.13 -25.20
C ARG A 138 11.01 5.27 -23.67
N THR A 139 10.68 6.46 -23.17
CA THR A 139 10.54 6.72 -21.74
C THR A 139 9.09 6.50 -21.34
N PHE A 140 8.87 5.60 -20.38
CA PHE A 140 7.55 5.38 -19.81
C PHE A 140 7.20 6.49 -18.83
N LEU A 141 6.06 7.15 -19.07
CA LEU A 141 5.53 8.26 -18.29
C LEU A 141 4.28 7.77 -17.54
N PRO A 142 4.40 7.39 -16.25
CA PRO A 142 3.26 6.96 -15.46
C PRO A 142 2.37 8.15 -15.14
N PHE A 143 1.05 7.96 -15.25
CA PHE A 143 0.08 8.97 -14.86
C PHE A 143 -1.03 8.48 -13.94
N ALA A 144 -1.23 7.18 -13.75
CA ALA A 144 -2.15 6.67 -12.74
C ALA A 144 -1.67 5.32 -12.19
N ILE A 145 -2.25 4.92 -11.07
CA ILE A 145 -2.14 3.57 -10.55
C ILE A 145 -3.53 2.96 -10.51
N ALA A 146 -3.63 1.67 -10.80
CA ALA A 146 -4.87 0.92 -10.68
C ALA A 146 -4.67 -0.29 -9.76
N VAL A 147 -5.64 -0.55 -8.89
CA VAL A 147 -5.74 -1.80 -8.13
C VAL A 147 -6.85 -2.61 -8.77
N CYS A 148 -6.52 -3.79 -9.27
CA CYS A 148 -7.45 -4.64 -10.01
C CYS A 148 -7.43 -6.07 -9.44
N ASN A 149 -8.49 -6.85 -9.70
CA ASN A 149 -8.50 -8.28 -9.44
C ASN A 149 -7.37 -9.05 -10.11
N ASN A 150 -7.22 -8.78 -11.40
CA ASN A 150 -6.33 -9.49 -12.29
C ASN A 150 -5.50 -8.50 -13.10
N GLU A 151 -4.39 -8.99 -13.63
CA GLU A 151 -3.48 -8.23 -14.47
C GLU A 151 -3.95 -8.16 -15.94
N THR A 152 -5.03 -8.88 -16.29
CA THR A 152 -5.54 -9.08 -17.66
C THR A 152 -7.07 -9.00 -17.72
#